data_AF-A0A078ADD9-F1
#
_entry.id   AF-A0A078ADD9-F1
#
_cell.length_a   1.000
_cell.length_b   1.000
_cell.length_c   1.000
_cell.angle_alpha   90.00
_cell.angle_beta   90.00
_cell.angle_gamma   90.00
#
_symmetry.space_group_name_H-M   'P 1'
#
loop_
_entity.id
_entity.type
_entity.pdbx_description
1 polymer ?
#
loop_
_entity_poly.entity_id
_entity_poly.type
_entity_poly.pdbx_seq_one_letter_code
_entity_poly.pdbx_strand_id
1 'polypeptide(L)'
;MCLIRQEGNKFTFVFSDVLNGITIGRLIKKGEYSYQFIQDNKRLVNRGQVSSIILVRLDIIAYSEKDHLKIFDIKRKKLIKSIICPNYPHLFKIQDYNYKQNPFAFVKSNNSISLFNLRNYQLTKVIDSKYCYISKMCSLINIRIGNSDQKYRLIEIQRYDCQAEIREIIVKII
;
A
#
# COMPACT_ATOMS: atom_id res chain seq x y z
N MET A 1 2.61 -1.00 -7.36
CA MET A 1 2.44 0.02 -8.43
C MET A 1 1.33 1.00 -8.07
N CYS A 2 1.46 2.27 -8.42
CA CYS A 2 0.45 3.32 -8.24
C CYS A 2 0.34 4.21 -9.48
N LEU A 3 -0.85 4.48 -10.00
CA LEU A 3 -1.08 5.50 -11.04
C LEU A 3 -1.01 6.89 -10.40
N ILE A 4 -0.12 7.76 -10.88
CA ILE A 4 0.07 9.12 -10.32
C ILE A 4 -0.39 10.24 -11.25
N ARG A 5 -0.50 9.98 -12.54
CA ARG A 5 -0.96 10.98 -13.52
C ARG A 5 -1.52 10.30 -14.77
N GLN A 6 -2.58 10.89 -15.34
CA GLN A 6 -3.12 10.52 -16.64
C GLN A 6 -3.28 11.79 -17.48
N GLU A 7 -2.76 11.76 -18.71
CA GLU A 7 -2.81 12.86 -19.67
C GLU A 7 -3.14 12.29 -21.05
N GLY A 8 -4.41 12.36 -21.46
CA GLY A 8 -4.87 11.76 -22.71
C GLY A 8 -4.57 10.25 -22.75
N ASN A 9 -3.71 9.84 -23.67
CA ASN A 9 -3.27 8.46 -23.86
C ASN A 9 -2.02 8.07 -23.05
N LYS A 10 -1.53 8.94 -22.17
CA LYS A 10 -0.33 8.71 -21.34
C LYS A 10 -0.72 8.46 -19.89
N PHE A 11 -0.14 7.42 -19.31
CA PHE A 11 -0.35 6.99 -17.94
C PHE A 11 0.99 6.93 -17.21
N THR A 12 1.16 7.72 -16.16
CA THR A 12 2.39 7.74 -15.36
C THR A 12 2.17 6.97 -14.07
N PHE A 13 3.06 6.04 -13.79
CA PHE A 13 3.00 5.17 -12.63
C PHE A 13 4.27 5.25 -11.80
N VAL A 14 4.12 4.99 -10.51
CA VAL A 14 5.21 4.65 -9.62
C VAL A 14 5.23 3.14 -9.44
N PHE A 15 6.39 2.55 -9.68
CA PHE A 15 6.67 1.12 -9.52
C PHE A 15 7.59 0.91 -8.35
N SER A 16 7.32 -0.13 -7.58
CA SER A 16 8.20 -0.62 -6.54
C SER A 16 8.66 -2.01 -6.91
N ASP A 17 9.88 -2.34 -6.54
CA ASP A 17 10.46 -3.65 -6.67
C ASP A 17 11.16 -4.06 -5.36
N VAL A 18 11.20 -5.37 -5.12
CA VAL A 18 11.76 -5.96 -3.89
C VAL A 18 13.27 -5.75 -3.79
N LEU A 19 13.98 -5.56 -4.90
CA LEU A 19 15.44 -5.38 -4.87
C LEU A 19 15.86 -4.00 -5.35
N ASN A 20 15.10 -3.44 -6.28
CA ASN A 20 15.48 -2.27 -7.04
C ASN A 20 14.83 -0.96 -6.56
N GLY A 21 14.14 -0.98 -5.41
CA GLY A 21 13.55 0.21 -4.81
C GLY A 21 12.34 0.73 -5.59
N ILE A 22 12.33 2.03 -5.92
CA ILE A 22 11.15 2.72 -6.49
C ILE A 22 11.55 3.53 -7.72
N THR A 23 10.80 3.38 -8.80
CA THR A 23 10.99 4.15 -10.04
C THR A 23 9.68 4.70 -10.59
N ILE A 24 9.78 5.65 -11.53
CA ILE A 24 8.66 6.16 -12.31
C ILE A 24 8.72 5.52 -13.70
N GLY A 25 7.56 5.14 -14.23
CA GLY A 25 7.44 4.75 -15.63
C GLY A 25 6.17 5.28 -16.25
N ARG A 26 6.17 5.42 -17.56
CA ARG A 26 5.08 5.94 -18.37
C ARG A 26 4.63 4.87 -19.36
N LEU A 27 3.35 4.56 -19.37
CA LEU A 27 2.70 3.77 -20.41
C LEU A 27 1.99 4.72 -21.38
N ILE A 28 2.27 4.60 -22.66
CA ILE A 28 1.68 5.42 -23.73
C ILE A 28 0.86 4.51 -24.64
N LYS A 29 -0.46 4.68 -24.68
CA LYS A 29 -1.34 3.92 -25.58
C LYS A 29 -1.15 4.40 -27.02
N LYS A 30 -0.71 3.50 -27.91
CA LYS A 30 -0.46 3.74 -29.34
C LYS A 30 -1.60 3.24 -30.24
N GLY A 31 -2.41 2.30 -29.74
CA GLY A 31 -3.55 1.71 -30.45
C GLY A 31 -4.42 0.93 -29.46
N GLU A 32 -5.42 0.20 -29.95
CA GLU A 32 -6.43 -0.46 -29.10
C GLU A 32 -5.83 -1.40 -28.04
N TYR A 33 -4.74 -2.10 -28.37
CA TYR A 33 -4.00 -3.00 -27.47
C TYR A 33 -2.49 -2.79 -27.55
N SER A 34 -2.03 -1.64 -28.05
CA SER A 34 -0.61 -1.34 -28.21
C SER A 34 -0.16 -0.27 -27.22
N TYR A 35 0.87 -0.58 -26.43
CA TYR A 35 1.41 0.31 -25.40
C TYR A 35 2.93 0.37 -25.49
N GLN A 36 3.47 1.58 -25.37
CA GLN A 36 4.90 1.81 -25.20
C GLN A 36 5.18 2.11 -23.72
N PHE A 37 6.10 1.36 -23.12
CA PHE A 37 6.60 1.63 -21.77
C PHE A 37 7.91 2.43 -21.83
N ILE A 38 7.99 3.51 -21.07
CA ILE A 38 9.19 4.33 -20.90
C ILE A 38 9.46 4.47 -19.40
N GLN A 39 10.55 3.88 -18.93
CA GLN A 39 10.99 4.05 -17.54
C GLN A 39 11.87 5.30 -17.40
N ASP A 40 11.73 6.02 -16.30
CA ASP A 40 12.66 7.09 -15.96
C ASP A 40 14.04 6.49 -15.60
N ASN A 41 15.10 7.07 -16.16
CA ASN A 41 16.48 6.61 -15.91
C ASN A 41 16.92 6.81 -14.45
N LYS A 42 16.32 7.79 -13.75
CA LYS A 42 16.62 8.09 -12.35
C LYS A 42 15.51 7.54 -11.45
N ARG A 43 15.88 6.56 -10.61
CA ARG A 43 14.99 6.01 -9.58
C ARG A 43 14.67 7.06 -8.51
N LEU A 44 13.51 6.91 -7.88
CA LEU A 44 13.13 7.66 -6.69
C LEU A 44 13.85 7.11 -5.45
N VAL A 45 13.99 5.79 -5.39
CA VAL A 45 14.74 5.06 -4.36
C VAL A 45 15.62 4.02 -5.07
N ASN A 46 16.94 4.13 -4.93
CA ASN A 46 17.90 3.35 -5.71
C ASN A 46 18.02 1.89 -5.25
N ARG A 47 17.82 1.61 -3.97
CA ARG A 47 17.91 0.29 -3.34
C ARG A 47 16.95 0.26 -2.16
N GLY A 48 16.29 -0.89 -1.96
CA GLY A 48 15.37 -1.05 -0.85
C GLY A 48 14.42 -2.21 -1.06
N GLN A 49 14.18 -2.97 0.01
CA GLN A 49 13.23 -4.08 -0.02
C GLN A 49 11.81 -3.57 0.14
N VAL A 50 11.27 -2.99 -0.93
CA VAL A 50 9.94 -2.39 -0.91
C VAL A 50 8.89 -3.47 -1.04
N SER A 51 8.21 -3.79 0.06
CA SER A 51 7.21 -4.87 0.11
C SER A 51 5.83 -4.40 -0.35
N SER A 52 5.49 -3.12 -0.16
CA SER A 52 4.21 -2.56 -0.57
C SER A 52 4.31 -1.06 -0.84
N ILE A 53 3.39 -0.55 -1.67
CA ILE A 53 3.32 0.86 -2.02
C ILE A 53 1.87 1.29 -2.27
N ILE A 54 1.50 2.46 -1.76
CA ILE A 54 0.20 3.11 -1.96
C ILE A 54 0.40 4.59 -2.28
N LEU A 55 -0.52 5.15 -3.05
CA LEU A 55 -0.59 6.58 -3.31
C LEU A 55 -1.33 7.28 -2.17
N VAL A 56 -0.66 8.16 -1.43
CA VAL A 56 -1.25 8.97 -0.34
C VAL A 56 -1.98 10.19 -0.92
N ARG A 57 -1.41 10.79 -1.96
CA ARG A 57 -2.02 11.81 -2.83
C ARG A 57 -1.16 11.93 -4.09
N LEU A 58 -1.57 12.75 -5.06
CA LEU A 58 -0.95 12.81 -6.41
C LEU A 58 0.59 12.81 -6.43
N ASP A 59 1.22 13.48 -5.48
CA ASP A 59 2.67 13.66 -5.38
C ASP A 59 3.32 12.94 -4.20
N ILE A 60 2.56 12.21 -3.39
CA ILE A 60 3.06 11.51 -2.20
C ILE A 60 2.68 10.04 -2.24
N ILE A 61 3.67 9.20 -2.00
CA ILE A 61 3.50 7.77 -1.77
C ILE A 61 3.82 7.41 -0.33
N ALA A 62 3.19 6.34 0.13
CA ALA A 62 3.62 5.59 1.30
C ALA A 62 4.09 4.21 0.82
N TYR A 63 5.19 3.74 1.36
CA TYR A 63 5.73 2.42 1.04
C TYR A 63 6.36 1.78 2.27
N SER A 64 6.32 0.47 2.32
CA SER A 64 6.98 -0.30 3.38
C SER A 64 8.35 -0.79 2.94
N GLU A 65 9.31 -0.72 3.85
CA GLU A 65 10.67 -1.21 3.64
C GLU A 65 11.24 -1.70 4.98
N LYS A 66 11.64 -2.98 5.05
CA LYS A 66 12.11 -3.64 6.29
C LYS A 66 11.15 -3.40 7.45
N ASP A 67 11.58 -2.70 8.51
CA ASP A 67 10.77 -2.37 9.70
C ASP A 67 10.23 -0.94 9.67
N HIS A 68 10.06 -0.39 8.48
CA HIS A 68 9.63 0.99 8.31
C HIS A 68 8.46 1.13 7.34
N LEU A 69 7.57 2.05 7.70
CA LEU A 69 6.64 2.68 6.78
C LEU A 69 7.15 4.09 6.44
N LYS A 70 7.44 4.33 5.17
CA LYS A 70 8.05 5.56 4.68
C LYS A 70 7.07 6.36 3.84
N ILE A 71 7.08 7.67 4.03
CA ILE A 71 6.28 8.65 3.30
C ILE A 71 7.23 9.49 2.46
N PHE A 72 6.99 9.57 1.16
CA PHE A 72 7.94 10.16 0.21
C PHE A 72 7.24 11.07 -0.78
N ASP A 73 7.80 12.27 -0.93
CA ASP A 73 7.41 13.26 -1.91
C ASP A 73 8.09 12.94 -3.25
N ILE A 74 7.28 12.52 -4.23
CA ILE A 74 7.74 12.18 -5.58
C ILE A 74 8.32 13.40 -6.29
N LYS A 75 7.65 14.55 -6.18
CA LYS A 75 8.01 15.77 -6.90
C LYS A 75 9.33 16.35 -6.36
N ARG A 76 9.45 16.42 -5.04
CA ARG A 76 10.66 16.91 -4.35
C ARG A 76 11.75 15.85 -4.23
N LYS A 77 11.47 14.59 -4.57
CA LYS A 77 12.36 13.44 -4.40
C LYS A 77 12.92 13.34 -2.98
N LYS A 78 12.06 13.54 -1.98
CA LYS A 78 12.45 13.66 -0.57
C LYS A 78 11.59 12.78 0.33
N LEU A 79 12.24 12.09 1.27
CA LEU A 79 11.57 11.42 2.37
C LEU A 79 10.94 12.46 3.31
N ILE A 80 9.64 12.35 3.53
CA ILE A 80 8.87 13.20 4.44
C ILE A 80 8.91 12.63 5.86
N LYS A 81 8.62 11.34 6.00
CA LYS A 81 8.51 10.66 7.29
C LYS A 81 8.94 9.21 7.18
N SER A 82 9.56 8.70 8.25
CA SER A 82 9.81 7.27 8.45
C SER A 82 9.20 6.88 9.78
N ILE A 83 8.31 5.90 9.77
CA ILE A 83 7.63 5.39 10.95
C ILE A 83 8.19 4.00 11.20
N ILE A 84 8.69 3.74 12.41
CA ILE A 84 9.14 2.40 12.81
C ILE A 84 7.89 1.54 12.99
N CYS A 85 7.82 0.46 12.23
CA CYS A 85 6.77 -0.53 12.25
C CYS A 85 7.45 -1.89 12.37
N PRO A 86 7.52 -2.48 13.57
CA PRO A 86 8.28 -3.70 13.78
C PRO A 86 7.76 -4.83 12.88
N ASN A 87 8.68 -5.59 12.30
CA ASN A 87 8.43 -6.86 11.63
C ASN A 87 7.64 -6.75 10.31
N TYR A 88 8.30 -6.25 9.27
CA TYR A 88 7.85 -6.33 7.86
C TYR A 88 6.42 -5.82 7.62
N PRO A 89 6.17 -4.51 7.78
CA PRO A 89 4.84 -3.95 7.54
C PRO A 89 4.47 -4.12 6.07
N HIS A 90 3.19 -4.38 5.82
CA HIS A 90 2.61 -4.42 4.49
C HIS A 90 1.34 -3.56 4.46
N LEU A 91 1.25 -2.68 3.48
CA LEU A 91 0.12 -1.79 3.25
C LEU A 91 -0.99 -2.51 2.48
N PHE A 92 -2.19 -2.49 3.04
CA PHE A 92 -3.41 -2.96 2.43
C PHE A 92 -4.32 -1.76 2.15
N LYS A 93 -4.55 -1.50 0.87
CA LYS A 93 -5.54 -0.51 0.44
C LYS A 93 -6.91 -0.98 0.89
N ILE A 94 -7.75 -0.05 1.31
CA ILE A 94 -9.14 -0.42 1.57
C ILE A 94 -9.90 -0.70 0.26
N GLN A 95 -11.01 -1.41 0.34
CA GLN A 95 -11.93 -1.55 -0.80
C GLN A 95 -12.34 -0.16 -1.31
N ASP A 96 -12.35 0.00 -2.63
CA ASP A 96 -12.63 1.28 -3.32
C ASP A 96 -11.76 2.45 -2.84
N TYR A 97 -10.48 2.14 -2.56
CA TYR A 97 -9.52 3.11 -2.06
C TYR A 97 -9.48 4.39 -2.91
N ASN A 98 -9.82 5.50 -2.27
CA ASN A 98 -9.71 6.84 -2.80
C ASN A 98 -9.08 7.72 -1.73
N TYR A 99 -7.85 8.16 -1.95
CA TYR A 99 -7.11 8.97 -0.97
C TYR A 99 -7.74 10.32 -0.65
N LYS A 100 -8.70 10.82 -1.45
CA LYS A 100 -9.45 12.05 -1.14
C LYS A 100 -10.59 11.77 -0.15
N GLN A 101 -11.33 10.69 -0.40
CA GLN A 101 -12.53 10.33 0.36
C GLN A 101 -12.18 9.52 1.62
N ASN A 102 -11.32 8.52 1.48
CA ASN A 102 -10.95 7.56 2.52
C ASN A 102 -9.42 7.50 2.66
N PRO A 103 -8.79 8.50 3.29
CA PRO A 103 -7.34 8.62 3.41
C PRO A 103 -6.81 7.75 4.55
N PHE A 104 -7.10 6.46 4.50
CA PHE A 104 -6.55 5.49 5.41
C PHE A 104 -6.27 4.17 4.70
N ALA A 105 -5.34 3.42 5.27
CA ALA A 105 -4.99 2.07 4.85
C ALA A 105 -4.80 1.19 6.08
N PHE A 106 -4.95 -0.12 5.92
CA PHE A 106 -4.51 -1.04 6.95
C PHE A 106 -3.02 -1.35 6.74
N VAL A 107 -2.29 -1.47 7.84
CA VAL A 107 -0.91 -1.94 7.86
C VAL A 107 -0.88 -3.20 8.68
N LYS A 108 -0.52 -4.32 8.04
CA LYS A 108 -0.29 -5.58 8.72
C LYS A 108 1.20 -5.73 8.97
N SER A 109 1.59 -5.93 10.22
CA SER A 109 2.89 -6.45 10.61
C SER A 109 2.73 -7.90 11.08
N ASN A 110 3.81 -8.55 11.50
CA ASN A 110 3.71 -9.90 12.06
C ASN A 110 2.81 -9.99 13.30
N ASN A 111 2.75 -8.92 14.10
CA ASN A 111 2.12 -8.97 15.42
C ASN A 111 0.89 -8.06 15.54
N SER A 112 0.64 -7.19 14.56
CA SER A 112 -0.50 -6.28 14.61
C SER A 112 -1.10 -5.97 13.26
N ILE A 113 -2.39 -5.64 13.27
CA ILE A 113 -3.03 -4.89 12.21
C ILE A 113 -3.33 -3.51 12.76
N SER A 114 -2.82 -2.50 12.08
CA SER A 114 -2.90 -1.10 12.46
C SER A 114 -3.62 -0.30 11.38
N LEU A 115 -4.34 0.74 11.79
CA LEU A 115 -4.92 1.72 10.89
C LEU A 115 -3.89 2.82 10.66
N PHE A 116 -3.58 3.10 9.39
CA PHE A 116 -2.69 4.17 8.99
C PHE A 116 -3.49 5.34 8.43
N ASN A 117 -3.48 6.46 9.15
CA ASN A 117 -4.10 7.70 8.71
C ASN A 117 -3.15 8.44 7.77
N LEU A 118 -3.53 8.54 6.50
CA LEU A 118 -2.71 9.13 5.43
C LEU A 118 -2.69 10.66 5.46
N ARG A 119 -3.59 11.32 6.21
CA ARG A 119 -3.61 12.78 6.34
C ARG A 119 -2.51 13.29 7.27
N ASN A 120 -2.30 12.60 8.39
CA ASN A 120 -1.37 13.02 9.45
C ASN A 120 -0.20 12.04 9.66
N TYR A 121 -0.17 10.95 8.89
CA TYR A 121 0.83 9.90 8.97
C TYR A 121 0.94 9.28 10.36
N GLN A 122 -0.18 9.07 11.03
CA GLN A 122 -0.26 8.37 12.31
C GLN A 122 -0.68 6.92 12.10
N LEU A 123 -0.07 6.03 12.87
CA LEU A 123 -0.37 4.61 12.89
C LEU A 123 -1.00 4.27 14.24
N THR A 124 -2.19 3.69 14.22
CA THR A 124 -2.91 3.28 15.43
C THR A 124 -3.12 1.78 15.37
N LYS A 125 -2.57 1.04 16.34
CA LYS A 125 -2.84 -0.40 16.46
C LYS A 125 -4.34 -0.61 16.70
N VAL A 126 -4.96 -1.48 15.91
CA VAL A 126 -6.39 -1.79 16.06
C VAL A 126 -6.56 -3.14 16.72
N ILE A 127 -5.73 -4.11 16.35
CA ILE A 127 -5.81 -5.50 16.82
C ILE A 127 -4.45 -6.17 16.78
N ASP A 128 -4.28 -7.21 17.60
CA ASP A 128 -3.21 -8.17 17.47
C ASP A 128 -3.43 -9.07 16.25
N SER A 129 -2.39 -9.19 15.42
CA SER A 129 -2.33 -10.09 14.27
C SER A 129 -2.10 -11.50 14.80
N LYS A 130 -2.90 -12.46 14.34
CA LYS A 130 -2.66 -13.87 14.72
C LYS A 130 -1.56 -14.50 13.86
N TYR A 131 -1.38 -13.99 12.64
CA TYR A 131 -0.50 -14.60 11.65
C TYR A 131 0.67 -13.71 11.26
N CYS A 132 1.78 -14.35 10.94
CA CYS A 132 2.99 -13.72 10.47
C CYS A 132 2.91 -13.40 8.97
N TYR A 133 3.38 -12.21 8.53
CA TYR A 133 3.37 -11.83 7.11
C TYR A 133 4.55 -12.41 6.31
N ILE A 134 5.39 -13.28 6.90
CA ILE A 134 6.65 -13.76 6.28
C ILE A 134 6.45 -14.62 5.01
N SER A 135 5.23 -14.88 4.55
CA SER A 135 4.99 -15.52 3.25
C SER A 135 3.79 -14.92 2.52
N LYS A 136 3.75 -15.07 1.18
CA LYS A 136 2.58 -14.78 0.32
C LYS A 136 1.30 -15.51 0.76
N MET A 137 1.40 -16.37 1.76
CA MET A 137 0.31 -17.14 2.32
C MET A 137 -0.53 -16.34 3.31
N CYS A 138 -0.06 -15.17 3.75
CA CYS A 138 -0.79 -14.31 4.67
C CYS A 138 -1.41 -13.12 3.90
N SER A 139 -2.73 -12.96 3.97
CA SER A 139 -3.44 -11.86 3.31
C SER A 139 -4.43 -11.21 4.26
N LEU A 140 -4.68 -9.91 4.05
CA LEU A 140 -5.72 -9.17 4.74
C LEU A 140 -6.69 -8.65 3.69
N ILE A 141 -7.90 -9.20 3.69
CA ILE A 141 -9.02 -8.66 2.93
C ILE A 141 -9.77 -7.70 3.85
N ASN A 142 -10.24 -6.59 3.29
CA ASN A 142 -11.08 -5.66 4.00
C ASN A 142 -12.29 -5.32 3.13
N ILE A 143 -13.46 -5.30 3.74
CA ILE A 143 -14.76 -5.10 3.09
C ILE A 143 -15.51 -4.03 3.87
N ARG A 144 -16.03 -3.01 3.18
CA ARG A 144 -16.87 -2.00 3.83
C ARG A 144 -18.23 -2.61 4.18
N ILE A 145 -18.72 -2.38 5.41
CA ILE A 145 -20.03 -2.87 5.86
C ILE A 145 -21.04 -1.73 5.88
N GLY A 146 -22.08 -1.86 5.05
CA GLY A 146 -23.19 -0.91 4.98
C GLY A 146 -22.83 0.43 4.34
N ASN A 147 -23.80 1.35 4.33
CA ASN A 147 -23.64 2.68 3.76
C ASN A 147 -22.91 3.67 4.70
N SER A 148 -22.61 3.26 5.93
CA SER A 148 -21.83 4.08 6.86
C SER A 148 -20.36 4.02 6.50
N ASP A 149 -19.72 5.19 6.34
CA ASP A 149 -18.38 5.29 5.78
C ASP A 149 -17.23 4.67 6.61
N GLN A 150 -17.53 4.15 7.80
CA GLN A 150 -16.54 3.92 8.85
C GLN A 150 -16.52 2.50 9.44
N LYS A 151 -17.31 1.55 8.91
CA LYS A 151 -17.29 0.15 9.38
C LYS A 151 -16.67 -0.77 8.36
N TYR A 152 -15.71 -1.59 8.80
CA TYR A 152 -14.97 -2.51 7.96
C TYR A 152 -14.97 -3.91 8.56
N ARG A 153 -15.30 -4.90 7.74
CA ARG A 153 -15.03 -6.32 7.96
C ARG A 153 -13.62 -6.60 7.49
N LEU A 154 -12.75 -7.01 8.41
CA LEU A 154 -11.42 -7.52 8.10
C LEU A 154 -11.48 -9.04 8.10
N ILE A 155 -10.87 -9.64 7.09
CA ILE A 155 -10.73 -11.08 6.94
C ILE A 155 -9.23 -11.34 6.84
N GLU A 156 -8.64 -11.75 7.97
CA GLU A 156 -7.25 -12.17 8.03
C GLU A 156 -7.17 -13.64 7.62
N ILE A 157 -6.42 -13.93 6.56
CA ILE A 157 -6.30 -15.26 5.99
C ILE A 157 -4.84 -15.71 6.09
N GLN A 158 -4.62 -16.86 6.71
CA GLN A 158 -3.37 -17.60 6.60
C GLN A 158 -3.63 -18.87 5.80
N ARG A 159 -2.89 -19.04 4.71
CA ARG A 159 -2.86 -20.27 3.93
C ARG A 159 -1.68 -21.13 4.39
N TYR A 160 -1.93 -22.42 4.46
CA TYR A 160 -0.93 -23.48 4.47
C TYR A 160 -1.32 -24.44 3.33
N ASP A 161 -0.40 -25.29 2.89
CA ASP A 161 -0.56 -26.09 1.67
C ASP A 161 -1.93 -26.82 1.56
N CYS A 162 -2.54 -27.21 2.69
CA CYS A 162 -3.85 -27.87 2.72
C CYS A 162 -4.90 -27.21 3.62
N GLN A 163 -4.63 -26.06 4.24
CA GLN A 163 -5.54 -25.46 5.24
C GLN A 163 -5.55 -23.94 5.14
N ALA A 164 -6.70 -23.34 5.42
CA ALA A 164 -6.81 -21.89 5.57
C ALA A 164 -7.49 -21.59 6.90
N GLU A 165 -6.88 -20.71 7.69
CA GLU A 165 -7.55 -20.15 8.86
C GLU A 165 -8.01 -18.73 8.54
N ILE A 166 -9.26 -18.45 8.90
CA ILE A 166 -9.95 -17.19 8.59
C ILE A 166 -10.41 -16.56 9.89
N ARG A 167 -10.03 -15.32 10.11
CA ARG A 167 -10.50 -14.52 11.25
C ARG A 167 -11.26 -13.30 10.74
N GLU A 168 -12.52 -13.18 11.16
CA GLU A 168 -13.36 -12.01 10.88
C GLU A 168 -13.31 -11.00 12.03
N ILE A 169 -13.16 -9.72 11.70
CA ILE A 169 -13.06 -8.64 12.69
C ILE A 169 -13.80 -7.41 12.17
N ILE A 170 -14.68 -6.82 12.98
CA ILE A 170 -15.37 -5.57 12.63
C ILE A 170 -14.66 -4.40 13.29
N VAL A 171 -14.18 -3.46 12.48
CA VAL A 171 -13.52 -2.24 12.94
C VAL A 171 -14.41 -1.04 12.62
N LYS A 172 -14.65 -0.19 13.63
CA LYS A 172 -15.23 1.14 13.45
C LYS A 172 -14.12 2.18 13.52
N ILE A 173 -13.95 2.94 12.45
CA ILE A 173 -12.99 4.05 12.38
C ILE A 173 -13.69 5.28 12.96
N ILE A 174 -13.10 5.90 13.99
CA ILE A 174 -13.62 7.12 14.64
C ILE A 174 -12.89 8.33 14.07
#